data_AF-A0A0Q4CLE2-F1
#
_entry.id   AF-A0A0Q4CLE2-F1
#
_cell.length_a   1.000
_cell.length_b   1.000
_cell.length_c   1.000
_cell.angle_alpha   90.00
_cell.angle_beta   90.00
_cell.angle_gamma   90.00
#
_symmetry.space_group_name_H-M   'P 1'
#
loop_
_entity.id
_entity.type
_entity.pdbx_description
1 polymer ?
#
loop_
_entity_poly.entity_id
_entity_poly.type
_entity_poly.pdbx_seq_one_letter_code
_entity_poly.pdbx_strand_id
1 'polypeptide(L)'
;MSGKDLPKQMGTSYCGPAAFLYCVLEDRPDLYCAYAISMWLHGEYDFRSGAQIVEIDSNANTRKALPTARAAQPNRSFISDLDWMTMAPLSASTRPGWTKILGSPEPDDQVGSISYPGVVKGWFSAVGAQLRADTMGVGLMKTSPTATIGLMRHWANSWIVLQIDSSLIQAGATNTFANRHWVVVNPHRRPLIRAGQNGQVVPLADAYRAVGPDTASDMDDWDTSLYTVSWGSENKGLKNPTLGHLKGRIYGGFAFSHF
;
A
#
# COMPACT_ATOMS: atom_id res chain seq x y z
N MET A 1 14.45 7.98 20.50
CA MET A 1 13.48 7.95 19.39
C MET A 1 14.26 8.11 18.10
N SER A 2 14.31 7.09 17.26
CA SER A 2 15.08 7.10 16.02
C SER A 2 14.10 7.14 14.86
N GLY A 3 13.73 8.34 14.42
CA GLY A 3 13.00 8.57 13.15
C GLY A 3 13.87 8.33 11.92
N LYS A 4 14.64 7.24 11.91
CA LYS A 4 15.49 6.78 10.81
C LYS A 4 14.93 5.56 10.08
N ASP A 5 13.81 5.02 10.56
CA ASP A 5 13.19 3.81 10.03
C ASP A 5 11.96 4.17 9.18
N LEU A 6 11.68 3.34 8.18
CA LEU A 6 10.47 3.43 7.36
C LEU A 6 9.20 3.29 8.24
N PRO A 7 8.06 3.87 7.84
CA PRO A 7 6.82 3.78 8.61
C PRO A 7 6.44 2.33 8.92
N LYS A 8 6.08 1.96 10.16
CA LYS A 8 5.83 0.54 10.55
C LYS A 8 4.47 0.33 11.20
N GLN A 9 3.56 -0.37 10.51
CA GLN A 9 2.21 -0.63 11.00
C GLN A 9 2.11 -1.71 12.10
N MET A 10 3.10 -2.61 12.24
CA MET A 10 3.06 -3.77 13.13
C MET A 10 1.79 -4.63 12.91
N GLY A 11 1.13 -5.11 13.97
CA GLY A 11 -0.10 -5.92 13.87
C GLY A 11 -1.38 -5.15 13.53
N THR A 12 -1.29 -3.86 13.14
CA THR A 12 -2.43 -3.03 12.76
C THR A 12 -2.76 -3.16 11.27
N SER A 13 -3.95 -2.76 10.84
CA SER A 13 -4.37 -2.81 9.43
C SER A 13 -4.14 -1.51 8.64
N TYR A 14 -3.10 -0.74 8.99
CA TYR A 14 -2.79 0.57 8.37
C TYR A 14 -1.92 0.50 7.10
N CYS A 15 -2.09 -0.55 6.29
CA CYS A 15 -1.31 -0.73 5.06
C CYS A 15 -1.52 0.36 4.01
N GLY A 16 -2.74 0.92 3.91
CA GLY A 16 -3.01 2.06 3.03
C GLY A 16 -2.24 3.31 3.46
N PRO A 17 -2.42 3.81 4.70
CA PRO A 17 -1.67 4.94 5.24
C PRO A 17 -0.16 4.76 5.08
N ALA A 18 0.34 3.58 5.42
CA ALA A 18 1.76 3.30 5.33
C ALA A 18 2.29 3.31 3.88
N ALA A 19 1.51 2.82 2.90
CA ALA A 19 1.81 2.94 1.47
C ALA A 19 1.98 4.37 1.02
N PHE A 20 0.99 5.19 1.36
CA PHE A 20 0.99 6.59 1.01
C PHE A 20 2.14 7.35 1.69
N LEU A 21 2.29 7.20 3.00
CA LEU A 21 3.32 7.89 3.77
C LEU A 21 4.74 7.48 3.38
N TYR A 22 4.94 6.23 2.95
CA TYR A 22 6.21 5.80 2.36
C TYR A 22 6.53 6.59 1.09
N CYS A 23 5.59 6.68 0.14
CA CYS A 23 5.79 7.48 -1.09
C CYS A 23 6.05 8.97 -0.77
N VAL A 24 5.31 9.54 0.19
CA VAL A 24 5.54 10.93 0.63
C VAL A 24 6.92 11.10 1.26
N LEU A 25 7.36 10.17 2.11
CA LEU A 25 8.68 10.24 2.74
C LEU A 25 9.82 10.16 1.71
N GLU A 26 9.68 9.32 0.68
CA GLU A 26 10.69 9.15 -0.37
C GLU A 26 10.78 10.37 -1.30
N ASP A 27 9.65 10.91 -1.76
CA ASP A 27 9.64 12.05 -2.69
C ASP A 27 9.79 13.41 -1.98
N ARG A 28 9.08 13.59 -0.85
CA ARG A 28 8.92 14.85 -0.13
C ARG A 28 9.11 14.66 1.37
N PRO A 29 10.34 14.34 1.82
CA PRO A 29 10.62 14.17 3.24
C PRO A 29 10.29 15.42 4.06
N ASP A 30 10.36 16.62 3.45
CA ASP A 30 9.93 17.88 4.04
C ASP A 30 8.43 17.88 4.37
N LEU A 31 7.60 17.39 3.44
CA LEU A 31 6.15 17.29 3.62
C LEU A 31 5.79 16.23 4.67
N TYR A 32 6.45 15.07 4.64
CA TYR A 32 6.29 14.04 5.68
C TYR A 32 6.65 14.58 7.06
N CYS A 33 7.77 15.30 7.20
CA CYS A 33 8.18 15.91 8.46
C CYS A 33 7.17 16.95 8.95
N ALA A 34 6.71 17.84 8.06
CA ALA A 34 5.69 18.83 8.39
C ALA A 34 4.39 18.18 8.88
N TYR A 35 3.94 17.13 8.20
CA TYR A 35 2.80 16.32 8.60
C TYR A 35 3.00 15.72 10.00
N ALA A 36 4.10 14.99 10.21
CA ALA A 36 4.39 14.33 11.47
C ALA A 36 4.48 15.32 12.65
N ILE A 37 5.14 16.46 12.46
CA ILE A 37 5.26 17.51 13.48
C ILE A 37 3.89 18.10 13.80
N SER A 38 3.08 18.42 12.79
CA SER A 38 1.75 19.00 13.01
C SER A 38 0.82 18.02 13.73
N MET A 39 0.83 16.74 13.34
CA MET A 39 0.06 15.71 14.03
C MET A 39 0.49 15.54 15.48
N TRP A 40 1.78 15.73 15.80
CA TRP A 40 2.28 15.65 17.16
C TRP A 40 1.91 16.86 18.02
N LEU A 41 2.08 18.07 17.46
CA LEU A 41 1.89 19.33 18.22
C LEU A 41 0.44 19.80 18.26
N HIS A 42 -0.28 19.63 17.16
CA HIS A 42 -1.61 20.18 16.95
C HIS A 42 -2.67 19.09 16.81
N GLY A 43 -2.27 17.90 16.32
CA GLY A 43 -3.21 16.81 16.09
C GLY A 43 -4.01 16.96 14.80
N GLU A 44 -3.71 17.96 13.98
CA GLU A 44 -4.41 18.23 12.72
C GLU A 44 -3.42 18.54 11.59
N TYR A 45 -3.81 18.22 10.36
CA TYR A 45 -3.05 18.56 9.16
C TYR A 45 -3.90 18.45 7.90
N ASP A 46 -3.68 19.34 6.95
CA ASP A 46 -4.31 19.30 5.63
C ASP A 46 -3.28 18.96 4.56
N PHE A 47 -3.44 17.81 3.89
CA PHE A 47 -2.82 17.64 2.57
C PHE A 47 -3.66 18.40 1.56
N ARG A 48 -3.04 19.31 0.82
CA ARG A 48 -3.71 20.17 -0.15
C ARG A 48 -2.91 20.34 -1.42
N SER A 49 -3.58 20.09 -2.54
CA SER A 49 -3.13 20.47 -3.87
C SER A 49 -4.24 21.25 -4.59
N GLY A 50 -3.96 21.74 -5.80
CA GLY A 50 -5.00 22.34 -6.65
C GLY A 50 -6.11 21.37 -7.06
N ALA A 51 -5.94 20.06 -6.85
CA ALA A 51 -6.88 19.03 -7.28
C ALA A 51 -7.70 18.40 -6.13
N GLN A 52 -7.18 18.41 -4.90
CA GLN A 52 -7.81 17.71 -3.77
C GLN A 52 -7.36 18.29 -2.43
N ILE A 53 -8.25 18.24 -1.44
CA ILE A 53 -7.96 18.49 -0.02
C ILE A 53 -8.28 17.21 0.76
N VAL A 54 -7.37 16.84 1.66
CA VAL A 54 -7.55 15.77 2.65
C VAL A 54 -7.23 16.36 4.01
N GLU A 55 -8.29 16.61 4.78
CA GLU A 55 -8.21 17.12 6.15
C GLU A 55 -8.06 15.95 7.12
N ILE A 56 -7.10 16.07 8.04
CA ILE A 56 -6.78 15.04 9.03
C ILE A 56 -6.92 15.63 10.42
N ASP A 57 -7.63 14.90 11.28
CA ASP A 57 -7.83 15.27 12.68
C ASP A 57 -7.66 14.02 13.56
N SER A 58 -6.71 14.10 14.47
CA SER A 58 -6.51 13.16 15.56
C SER A 58 -7.45 13.52 16.71
N ASN A 59 -8.65 12.96 16.66
CA ASN A 59 -9.60 13.16 17.75
C ASN A 59 -9.05 12.63 19.10
N ALA A 60 -9.67 13.07 20.20
CA ALA A 60 -9.23 12.69 21.55
C ALA A 60 -9.21 11.18 21.80
N ASN A 61 -10.05 10.39 21.10
CA ASN A 61 -10.08 8.94 21.22
C ASN A 61 -8.85 8.32 20.55
N THR A 62 -8.50 8.74 19.32
CA THR A 62 -7.31 8.27 18.60
C THR A 62 -6.04 8.55 19.40
N ARG A 63 -5.91 9.72 20.03
CA ARG A 63 -4.75 10.05 20.89
C ARG A 63 -4.66 9.15 22.13
N LYS A 64 -5.78 8.76 22.73
CA LYS A 64 -5.83 7.96 23.96
C LYS A 64 -5.74 6.45 23.71
N ALA A 65 -6.13 5.98 22.53
CA ALA A 65 -6.29 4.55 22.26
C ALA A 65 -4.97 3.76 22.40
N LEU A 66 -3.85 4.29 21.91
CA LEU A 66 -2.54 3.60 22.04
C LEU A 66 -2.04 3.53 23.50
N PRO A 67 -2.02 4.62 24.28
CA PRO A 67 -1.73 4.55 25.72
C PRO A 67 -2.65 3.59 26.48
N THR A 68 -3.97 3.62 26.20
CA THR A 68 -4.94 2.71 26.83
C THR A 68 -4.64 1.25 26.50
N ALA A 69 -4.34 0.93 25.24
CA ALA A 69 -4.01 -0.44 24.83
C ALA A 69 -2.70 -0.93 25.47
N ARG A 70 -1.68 -0.08 25.57
CA ARG A 70 -0.41 -0.39 26.26
C ARG A 70 -0.63 -0.66 27.76
N ALA A 71 -1.47 0.13 28.41
CA ALA A 71 -1.80 -0.09 29.82
C ALA A 71 -2.54 -1.42 30.04
N ALA A 72 -3.43 -1.79 29.11
CA ALA A 72 -4.18 -3.06 29.18
C ALA A 72 -3.31 -4.29 28.86
N GLN A 73 -2.28 -4.15 28.01
CA GLN A 73 -1.45 -5.27 27.54
C GLN A 73 0.05 -4.90 27.60
N PRO A 74 0.63 -4.75 28.81
CA PRO A 74 1.99 -4.20 28.98
C PRO A 74 3.10 -5.05 28.33
N ASN A 75 2.86 -6.34 28.11
CA ASN A 75 3.82 -7.28 27.54
C ASN A 75 3.73 -7.41 26.01
N ARG A 76 2.80 -6.69 25.35
CA ARG A 76 2.61 -6.74 23.90
C ARG A 76 3.45 -5.67 23.20
N SER A 77 4.01 -6.01 22.05
CA SER A 77 4.63 -5.04 21.14
C SER A 77 3.58 -4.24 20.38
N PHE A 78 3.67 -2.92 20.43
CA PHE A 78 2.76 -2.01 19.75
C PHE A 78 3.48 -1.18 18.68
N ILE A 79 2.69 -0.61 17.77
CA ILE A 79 3.10 0.46 16.86
C ILE A 79 3.75 1.63 17.65
N SER A 80 4.72 2.29 17.02
CA SER A 80 5.40 3.45 17.61
C SER A 80 4.43 4.63 17.76
N ASP A 81 4.72 5.58 18.66
CA ASP A 81 3.85 6.75 18.85
C ASP A 81 3.80 7.62 17.59
N LEU A 82 4.93 7.74 16.88
CA LEU A 82 5.02 8.48 15.63
C LEU A 82 4.18 7.83 14.52
N ASP A 83 4.34 6.51 14.31
CA ASP A 83 3.57 5.78 13.31
C ASP A 83 2.08 5.77 13.65
N TRP A 84 1.73 5.68 14.93
CA TRP A 84 0.34 5.77 15.37
C TRP A 84 -0.26 7.14 15.07
N MET A 85 0.42 8.22 15.46
CA MET A 85 -0.06 9.59 15.28
C MET A 85 -0.11 10.03 13.81
N THR A 86 0.59 9.34 12.92
CA THR A 86 0.58 9.62 11.47
C THR A 86 -0.33 8.67 10.69
N MET A 87 -0.48 7.40 11.08
CA MET A 87 -1.31 6.46 10.33
C MET A 87 -2.75 6.40 10.81
N ALA A 88 -2.98 6.40 12.12
CA ALA A 88 -4.31 6.20 12.67
C ALA A 88 -5.25 7.38 12.36
N PRO A 89 -4.86 8.66 12.55
CA PRO A 89 -5.70 9.79 12.18
C PRO A 89 -5.97 9.85 10.67
N LEU A 90 -4.96 9.61 9.82
CA LEU A 90 -5.12 9.58 8.37
C LEU A 90 -6.15 8.53 7.93
N SER A 91 -6.07 7.33 8.53
CA SER A 91 -7.08 6.28 8.33
C SER A 91 -8.45 6.73 8.81
N ALA A 92 -8.54 7.28 10.03
CA ALA A 92 -9.79 7.70 10.67
C ALA A 92 -10.56 8.76 9.86
N SER A 93 -9.86 9.82 9.47
CA SER A 93 -10.46 11.00 8.82
C SER A 93 -11.01 10.68 7.43
N THR A 94 -10.55 9.59 6.82
CA THR A 94 -10.93 9.21 5.45
C THR A 94 -11.77 7.94 5.38
N ARG A 95 -12.26 7.43 6.52
CA ARG A 95 -13.27 6.37 6.58
C ARG A 95 -14.57 6.84 5.91
N PRO A 96 -15.15 6.05 4.96
CA PRO A 96 -16.47 6.33 4.42
C PRO A 96 -17.52 6.50 5.52
N GLY A 97 -18.51 7.36 5.30
CA GLY A 97 -19.53 7.68 6.33
C GLY A 97 -20.25 6.46 6.93
N TRP A 98 -20.42 5.38 6.14
CA TRP A 98 -21.04 4.14 6.61
C TRP A 98 -20.12 3.27 7.50
N THR A 99 -18.80 3.42 7.39
CA THR A 99 -17.83 2.76 8.31
C THR A 99 -17.54 3.61 9.54
N LYS A 100 -17.95 4.89 9.58
CA LYS A 100 -17.90 5.70 10.82
C LYS A 100 -18.79 5.13 11.94
N ILE A 101 -19.74 4.24 11.59
CA ILE A 101 -20.57 3.48 12.53
C ILE A 101 -19.77 2.37 13.25
N LEU A 102 -18.62 1.95 12.69
CA LEU A 102 -17.76 0.88 13.25
C LEU A 102 -16.80 1.38 14.35
N GLY A 103 -16.92 2.63 14.78
CA GLY A 103 -16.18 3.17 15.92
C GLY A 103 -14.87 3.91 15.58
N SER A 104 -14.16 4.30 16.64
CA SER A 104 -12.87 4.99 16.55
C SER A 104 -11.76 4.01 16.12
N PRO A 105 -10.65 4.47 15.52
CA PRO A 105 -9.52 3.60 15.19
C PRO A 105 -8.91 2.99 16.45
N GLU A 106 -8.75 1.68 16.47
CA GLU A 106 -8.12 0.95 17.57
C GLU A 106 -6.77 0.36 17.12
N PRO A 107 -5.78 0.22 18.01
CA PRO A 107 -4.48 -0.40 17.69
C PRO A 107 -4.55 -1.86 17.23
N ASP A 108 -5.68 -2.53 17.40
CA ASP A 108 -5.99 -3.88 16.99
C ASP A 108 -7.12 -3.96 15.94
N ASP A 109 -7.54 -2.82 15.38
CA ASP A 109 -8.60 -2.78 14.38
C ASP A 109 -8.16 -3.46 13.08
N GLN A 110 -8.74 -4.63 12.81
CA GLN A 110 -8.49 -5.45 11.63
C GLN A 110 -9.41 -5.13 10.44
N VAL A 111 -10.59 -4.54 10.69
CA VAL A 111 -11.67 -4.44 9.69
C VAL A 111 -12.03 -2.99 9.36
N GLY A 112 -12.00 -2.08 10.35
CA GLY A 112 -12.36 -0.67 10.18
C GLY A 112 -11.28 0.19 9.52
N SER A 113 -10.05 -0.31 9.40
CA SER A 113 -8.91 0.43 8.85
C SER A 113 -8.62 0.18 7.36
N ILE A 114 -9.49 -0.57 6.66
CA ILE A 114 -9.35 -0.85 5.22
C ILE A 114 -9.46 0.46 4.43
N SER A 115 -8.37 0.85 3.78
CA SER A 115 -8.36 1.99 2.87
C SER A 115 -8.94 1.60 1.51
N TYR A 116 -10.00 2.28 1.08
CA TYR A 116 -10.64 2.04 -0.21
C TYR A 116 -9.84 2.66 -1.36
N PRO A 117 -9.95 2.12 -2.59
CA PRO A 117 -9.29 2.66 -3.78
C PRO A 117 -9.44 4.17 -3.97
N GLY A 118 -10.65 4.71 -3.77
CA GLY A 118 -10.93 6.14 -3.89
C GLY A 118 -10.22 6.99 -2.85
N VAL A 119 -10.08 6.48 -1.62
CA VAL A 119 -9.38 7.16 -0.52
C VAL A 119 -7.89 7.27 -0.84
N VAL A 120 -7.26 6.18 -1.28
CA VAL A 120 -5.84 6.18 -1.67
C VAL A 120 -5.61 7.16 -2.83
N LYS A 121 -6.46 7.15 -3.86
CA LYS A 121 -6.37 8.16 -4.94
C LYS A 121 -6.49 9.59 -4.43
N GLY A 122 -7.40 9.82 -3.48
CA GLY A 122 -7.57 11.13 -2.84
C GLY A 122 -6.29 11.61 -2.14
N TRP A 123 -5.63 10.74 -1.37
CA TRP A 123 -4.37 11.07 -0.69
C TRP A 123 -3.27 11.46 -1.67
N PHE A 124 -3.05 10.66 -2.71
CA PHE A 124 -2.04 10.95 -3.74
C PHE A 124 -2.36 12.25 -4.51
N SER A 125 -3.63 12.48 -4.84
CA SER A 125 -4.05 13.74 -5.48
C SER A 125 -3.81 14.95 -4.56
N ALA A 126 -4.04 14.81 -3.25
CA ALA A 126 -3.89 15.88 -2.26
C ALA A 126 -2.43 16.32 -2.05
N VAL A 127 -1.47 15.47 -2.40
CA VAL A 127 -0.03 15.81 -2.42
C VAL A 127 0.49 16.22 -3.80
N GLY A 128 -0.41 16.29 -4.81
CA GLY A 128 -0.08 16.76 -6.16
C GLY A 128 0.26 15.66 -7.15
N ALA A 129 0.15 14.38 -6.78
CA ALA A 129 0.41 13.27 -7.67
C ALA A 129 -0.67 13.15 -8.76
N GLN A 130 -0.24 12.91 -10.01
CA GLN A 130 -1.15 12.64 -11.13
C GLN A 130 -1.35 11.14 -11.31
N LEU A 131 -2.59 10.71 -11.48
CA LEU A 131 -2.92 9.32 -11.82
C LEU A 131 -2.53 9.02 -13.27
N ARG A 132 -1.55 8.14 -13.48
CA ARG A 132 -1.03 7.72 -14.79
C ARG A 132 -1.69 6.45 -15.31
N ALA A 133 -2.09 5.55 -14.42
CA ALA A 133 -2.84 4.34 -14.75
C ALA A 133 -3.65 3.86 -13.55
N ASP A 134 -4.82 3.25 -13.81
CA ASP A 134 -5.73 2.68 -12.84
C ASP A 134 -6.22 1.33 -13.35
N THR A 135 -5.93 0.26 -12.61
CA THR A 135 -6.46 -1.09 -12.88
C THR A 135 -7.33 -1.61 -11.74
N MET A 136 -7.61 -0.75 -10.75
CA MET A 136 -8.37 -1.08 -9.55
C MET A 136 -9.87 -0.95 -9.79
N GLY A 137 -10.31 0.00 -10.61
CA GLY A 137 -11.73 0.30 -10.79
C GLY A 137 -12.40 0.58 -9.43
N VAL A 138 -13.48 -0.13 -9.11
CA VAL A 138 -14.15 -0.07 -7.78
C VAL A 138 -13.46 -0.92 -6.71
N GLY A 139 -12.41 -1.67 -7.08
CA GLY A 139 -11.63 -2.53 -6.19
C GLY A 139 -12.32 -3.83 -5.78
N LEU A 140 -13.52 -4.15 -6.26
CA LEU A 140 -14.24 -5.35 -5.80
C LEU A 140 -13.70 -6.65 -6.40
N MET A 141 -13.11 -6.58 -7.59
CA MET A 141 -12.67 -7.74 -8.37
C MET A 141 -11.15 -7.85 -8.43
N LYS A 142 -10.65 -9.05 -8.72
CA LYS A 142 -9.25 -9.29 -9.03
C LYS A 142 -8.95 -8.86 -10.46
N THR A 143 -7.78 -8.28 -10.67
CA THR A 143 -7.35 -7.79 -11.98
C THR A 143 -6.71 -8.90 -12.80
N SER A 144 -6.66 -8.74 -14.12
CA SER A 144 -6.01 -9.71 -15.00
C SER A 144 -4.48 -9.60 -14.92
N PRO A 145 -3.72 -10.67 -15.24
CA PRO A 145 -2.28 -10.58 -15.41
C PRO A 145 -1.87 -9.49 -16.41
N THR A 146 -2.64 -9.33 -17.50
CA THR A 146 -2.40 -8.29 -18.52
C THR A 146 -2.47 -6.88 -17.95
N ALA A 147 -3.48 -6.60 -17.14
CA ALA A 147 -3.64 -5.31 -16.49
C ALA A 147 -2.51 -5.06 -15.47
N THR A 148 -2.13 -6.09 -14.69
CA THR A 148 -1.00 -6.01 -13.76
C THR A 148 0.31 -5.67 -14.47
N ILE A 149 0.64 -6.39 -15.55
CA ILE A 149 1.83 -6.14 -16.37
C ILE A 149 1.75 -4.75 -17.03
N GLY A 150 0.55 -4.32 -17.46
CA GLY A 150 0.30 -3.00 -17.98
C GLY A 150 0.71 -1.89 -17.01
N LEU A 151 0.39 -2.02 -15.71
CA LEU A 151 0.86 -1.08 -14.67
C LEU A 151 2.38 -1.00 -14.59
N MET A 152 3.09 -2.13 -14.74
CA MET A 152 4.55 -2.18 -14.61
C MET A 152 5.28 -1.36 -15.68
N ARG A 153 4.60 -0.98 -16.77
CA ARG A 153 5.14 -0.04 -17.78
C ARG A 153 5.45 1.32 -17.20
N HIS A 154 4.80 1.70 -16.10
CA HIS A 154 4.99 2.97 -15.42
C HIS A 154 6.01 2.91 -14.28
N TRP A 155 6.59 1.74 -13.97
CA TRP A 155 7.46 1.55 -12.80
C TRP A 155 8.64 2.53 -12.74
N ALA A 156 9.21 2.89 -13.89
CA ALA A 156 10.41 3.73 -13.93
C ALA A 156 10.15 5.22 -13.60
N ASN A 157 8.90 5.69 -13.64
CA ASN A 157 8.58 7.11 -13.49
C ASN A 157 7.33 7.36 -12.63
N SER A 158 6.87 6.35 -11.91
CA SER A 158 5.64 6.39 -11.14
C SER A 158 5.73 5.49 -9.91
N TRP A 159 5.09 5.91 -8.83
CA TRP A 159 4.75 5.04 -7.71
C TRP A 159 3.69 4.04 -8.15
N ILE A 160 4.03 2.74 -8.12
CA ILE A 160 3.07 1.67 -8.37
C ILE A 160 2.55 1.15 -7.04
N VAL A 161 1.31 1.48 -6.73
CA VAL A 161 0.63 1.13 -5.48
C VAL A 161 -0.39 0.03 -5.78
N LEU A 162 -0.17 -1.17 -5.26
CA LEU A 162 -1.00 -2.34 -5.51
C LEU A 162 -1.85 -2.69 -4.30
N GLN A 163 -3.05 -3.23 -4.54
CA GLN A 163 -3.79 -3.98 -3.53
C GLN A 163 -3.67 -5.47 -3.83
N ILE A 164 -3.16 -6.22 -2.87
CA ILE A 164 -2.87 -7.65 -2.99
C ILE A 164 -3.60 -8.46 -1.92
N ASP A 165 -3.74 -9.76 -2.17
CA ASP A 165 -4.10 -10.75 -1.17
C ASP A 165 -2.91 -10.94 -0.19
N SER A 166 -3.16 -10.89 1.13
CA SER A 166 -2.10 -11.01 2.15
C SER A 166 -1.32 -12.33 2.08
N SER A 167 -1.87 -13.38 1.46
CA SER A 167 -1.18 -14.65 1.19
C SER A 167 0.10 -14.48 0.40
N LEU A 168 0.23 -13.43 -0.44
CA LEU A 168 1.44 -13.11 -1.19
C LEU A 168 2.60 -12.63 -0.29
N ILE A 169 2.30 -12.16 0.93
CA ILE A 169 3.30 -11.72 1.92
C ILE A 169 3.54 -12.81 2.98
N GLN A 170 2.46 -13.38 3.52
CA GLN A 170 2.55 -14.28 4.67
C GLN A 170 2.91 -15.74 4.30
N ALA A 171 2.73 -16.13 3.02
CA ALA A 171 2.61 -17.52 2.54
C ALA A 171 1.41 -18.25 3.15
N GLY A 172 0.46 -18.63 2.29
CA GLY A 172 -0.76 -19.35 2.65
C GLY A 172 -1.67 -19.53 1.44
N ALA A 173 -2.84 -20.14 1.66
CA ALA A 173 -3.89 -20.22 0.66
C ALA A 173 -4.50 -18.83 0.38
N THR A 174 -5.03 -18.61 -0.83
CA THR A 174 -5.76 -17.39 -1.20
C THR A 174 -6.89 -17.14 -0.23
N ASN A 175 -7.02 -15.90 0.25
CA ASN A 175 -7.94 -15.59 1.33
C ASN A 175 -8.92 -14.46 0.97
N THR A 176 -10.00 -14.37 1.75
CA THR A 176 -11.18 -13.55 1.47
C THR A 176 -10.90 -12.04 1.44
N PHE A 177 -11.90 -11.25 1.00
CA PHE A 177 -11.87 -9.79 0.91
C PHE A 177 -11.34 -9.08 2.18
N ALA A 178 -11.51 -9.69 3.35
CA ALA A 178 -11.05 -9.17 4.65
C ALA A 178 -9.52 -9.12 4.79
N ASN A 179 -8.75 -9.77 3.91
CA ASN A 179 -7.30 -9.92 4.00
C ASN A 179 -6.55 -9.20 2.87
N ARG A 180 -7.07 -8.05 2.43
CA ARG A 180 -6.42 -7.20 1.43
C ARG A 180 -5.32 -6.35 2.05
N HIS A 181 -4.23 -6.18 1.32
CA HIS A 181 -3.09 -5.39 1.76
C HIS A 181 -2.65 -4.44 0.66
N TRP A 182 -2.48 -3.17 1.00
CA TRP A 182 -1.81 -2.22 0.12
C TRP A 182 -0.31 -2.45 0.18
N VAL A 183 0.37 -2.32 -0.95
CA VAL A 183 1.84 -2.40 -1.05
C VAL A 183 2.32 -1.41 -2.09
N VAL A 184 3.59 -1.03 -1.99
CA VAL A 184 4.27 -0.27 -3.04
C VAL A 184 5.22 -1.22 -3.77
N VAL A 185 5.20 -1.26 -5.09
CA VAL A 185 6.23 -1.97 -5.85
C VAL A 185 7.56 -1.28 -5.59
N ASN A 186 8.59 -2.05 -5.25
CA ASN A 186 9.88 -1.51 -4.85
C ASN A 186 10.44 -0.60 -5.97
N PRO A 187 10.65 0.70 -5.72
CA PRO A 187 11.11 1.64 -6.74
C PRO A 187 12.60 1.43 -7.11
N HIS A 188 13.35 0.72 -6.27
CA HIS A 188 14.78 0.48 -6.46
C HIS A 188 15.08 -0.91 -7.04
N ARG A 189 14.07 -1.76 -7.26
CA ARG A 189 14.22 -3.10 -7.85
C ARG A 189 13.25 -3.29 -9.00
N ARG A 190 13.79 -3.22 -10.21
CA ARG A 190 13.01 -3.38 -11.45
C ARG A 190 12.28 -4.74 -11.43
N PRO A 191 10.96 -4.76 -11.69
CA PRO A 191 10.24 -6.01 -11.88
C PRO A 191 10.73 -6.71 -13.14
N LEU A 192 11.18 -7.96 -13.02
CA LEU A 192 11.65 -8.80 -14.12
C LEU A 192 10.79 -10.06 -14.24
N ILE A 193 10.86 -10.72 -15.39
CA ILE A 193 10.24 -12.01 -15.66
C ILE A 193 11.19 -12.91 -16.46
N ARG A 194 11.08 -14.22 -16.25
CA ARG A 194 11.84 -15.25 -16.98
C ARG A 194 10.90 -16.34 -17.49
N ALA A 195 10.98 -16.63 -18.78
CA ALA A 195 10.22 -17.70 -19.42
C ALA A 195 10.79 -19.09 -19.11
N GLY A 196 10.29 -19.76 -18.07
CA GLY A 196 10.83 -21.04 -17.61
C GLY A 196 12.30 -20.95 -17.12
N GLN A 197 12.92 -22.09 -16.83
CA GLN A 197 14.24 -22.12 -16.15
C GLN A 197 15.38 -21.50 -17.00
N ASN A 198 15.32 -21.64 -18.32
CA ASN A 198 16.35 -21.22 -19.26
C ASN A 198 15.95 -20.01 -20.11
N GLY A 199 14.81 -19.37 -19.81
CA GLY A 199 14.34 -18.21 -20.57
C GLY A 199 15.21 -16.98 -20.38
N GLN A 200 15.13 -16.08 -21.35
CA GLN A 200 15.71 -14.75 -21.20
C GLN A 200 15.01 -14.01 -20.06
N VAL A 201 15.80 -13.36 -19.20
CA VAL A 201 15.27 -12.43 -18.20
C VAL A 201 15.01 -11.09 -18.89
N VAL A 202 13.75 -10.67 -18.87
CA VAL A 202 13.32 -9.39 -19.45
C VAL A 202 12.55 -8.59 -18.39
N PRO A 203 12.40 -7.27 -18.56
CA PRO A 203 11.51 -6.49 -17.73
C PRO A 203 10.09 -7.07 -17.75
N LEU A 204 9.41 -7.12 -16.59
CA LEU A 204 8.04 -7.64 -16.49
C LEU A 204 7.07 -6.89 -17.41
N ALA A 205 7.28 -5.60 -17.60
CA ALA A 205 6.51 -4.77 -18.54
C ALA A 205 6.62 -5.22 -20.02
N ASP A 206 7.70 -5.92 -20.37
CA ASP A 206 8.00 -6.40 -21.72
C ASP A 206 7.58 -7.86 -21.94
N ALA A 207 6.96 -8.50 -20.94
CA ALA A 207 6.62 -9.92 -20.96
C ALA A 207 5.79 -10.32 -22.20
N TYR A 208 4.77 -9.52 -22.55
CA TYR A 208 3.92 -9.76 -23.73
C TYR A 208 4.56 -9.39 -25.07
N ARG A 209 5.76 -8.80 -25.09
CA ARG A 209 6.54 -8.71 -26.33
C ARG A 209 7.31 -9.99 -26.60
N ALA A 210 7.59 -10.77 -25.55
CA ALA A 210 8.29 -12.05 -25.64
C ALA A 210 7.37 -13.22 -26.03
N VAL A 211 6.06 -13.07 -25.84
CA VAL A 211 5.02 -14.06 -26.14
C VAL A 211 3.84 -13.34 -26.77
N GLY A 212 3.33 -13.84 -27.90
CA GLY A 212 2.23 -13.22 -28.65
C GLY A 212 0.94 -13.01 -27.83
N PRO A 213 -0.06 -12.30 -28.38
CA PRO A 213 -1.21 -11.77 -27.62
C PRO A 213 -2.13 -12.80 -26.94
N ASP A 214 -2.03 -14.09 -27.25
CA ASP A 214 -3.02 -15.13 -26.84
C ASP A 214 -2.54 -16.15 -25.79
N THR A 215 -1.40 -15.94 -25.10
CA THR A 215 -0.75 -17.01 -24.32
C THR A 215 -0.60 -16.71 -22.82
N ALA A 216 -1.48 -15.93 -22.21
CA ALA A 216 -1.36 -15.61 -20.77
C ALA A 216 -1.41 -16.85 -19.86
N SER A 217 -1.99 -17.98 -20.30
CA SER A 217 -1.92 -19.30 -19.63
C SER A 217 -0.52 -19.89 -19.67
N ASP A 218 0.22 -19.69 -20.77
CA ASP A 218 1.52 -20.32 -21.03
C ASP A 218 2.64 -19.63 -20.24
N MET A 219 2.29 -18.54 -19.55
CA MET A 219 3.16 -17.77 -18.68
C MET A 219 2.98 -18.12 -17.20
N ASP A 220 2.04 -18.99 -16.84
CA ASP A 220 1.70 -19.25 -15.43
C ASP A 220 2.93 -19.77 -14.63
N ASP A 221 3.85 -20.48 -15.28
CA ASP A 221 5.10 -21.00 -14.69
C ASP A 221 6.31 -20.06 -14.83
N TRP A 222 6.13 -18.85 -15.36
CA TRP A 222 7.24 -17.91 -15.56
C TRP A 222 7.62 -17.23 -14.25
N ASP A 223 8.89 -17.34 -13.86
CA ASP A 223 9.41 -16.72 -12.66
C ASP A 223 9.41 -15.19 -12.78
N THR A 224 8.85 -14.50 -11.80
CA THR A 224 8.85 -13.04 -11.70
C THR A 224 9.71 -12.58 -10.52
N SER A 225 10.33 -11.42 -10.65
CA SER A 225 11.06 -10.78 -9.56
C SER A 225 10.32 -9.52 -9.08
N LEU A 226 9.06 -9.68 -8.67
CA LEU A 226 8.27 -8.59 -8.13
C LEU A 226 8.58 -8.40 -6.64
N TYR A 227 9.28 -7.32 -6.33
CA TYR A 227 9.56 -6.91 -4.95
C TYR A 227 8.59 -5.82 -4.52
N THR A 228 8.12 -5.91 -3.29
CA THR A 228 7.23 -4.92 -2.71
C THR A 228 7.80 -4.38 -1.41
N VAL A 229 7.45 -3.14 -1.10
CA VAL A 229 7.61 -2.56 0.22
C VAL A 229 6.30 -2.78 0.96
N SER A 230 6.38 -3.54 2.05
CA SER A 230 5.30 -3.76 3.02
C SER A 230 5.84 -3.59 4.43
N TRP A 231 5.08 -2.91 5.28
CA TRP A 231 5.60 -2.30 6.51
C TRP A 231 5.70 -3.33 7.65
N GLY A 232 6.91 -3.50 8.19
CA GLY A 232 7.28 -4.62 9.07
C GLY A 232 7.87 -5.84 8.34
N SER A 233 8.08 -5.74 7.02
CA SER A 233 8.66 -6.78 6.16
C SER A 233 9.33 -6.19 4.91
N GLU A 234 10.04 -5.08 5.10
CA GLU A 234 10.62 -4.30 4.01
C GLU A 234 11.63 -5.17 3.20
N ASN A 235 11.58 -5.08 1.87
CA ASN A 235 12.41 -5.85 0.92
C ASN A 235 12.19 -7.36 0.87
N LYS A 236 11.11 -7.91 1.45
CA LYS A 236 10.75 -9.31 1.19
C LYS A 236 10.15 -9.43 -0.21
N GLY A 237 10.74 -10.29 -1.03
CA GLY A 237 10.11 -10.70 -2.28
C GLY A 237 8.77 -11.38 -1.99
N LEU A 238 7.80 -11.25 -2.90
CA LEU A 238 6.54 -11.96 -2.76
C LEU A 238 6.83 -13.47 -2.69
N LYS A 239 6.16 -14.16 -1.76
CA LYS A 239 6.32 -15.61 -1.64
C LYS A 239 5.54 -16.27 -2.78
N ASN A 240 6.24 -17.05 -3.61
CA ASN A 240 5.80 -17.69 -4.85
C ASN A 240 5.85 -16.76 -6.08
N PRO A 241 7.01 -16.72 -6.76
CA PRO A 241 7.33 -15.67 -7.72
C PRO A 241 6.71 -15.85 -9.10
N THR A 242 5.97 -16.91 -9.43
CA THR A 242 5.52 -17.08 -10.83
C THR A 242 4.33 -16.19 -11.18
N LEU A 243 4.14 -15.88 -12.48
CA LEU A 243 3.00 -15.08 -12.92
C LEU A 243 1.65 -15.76 -12.58
N GLY A 244 1.59 -17.09 -12.65
CA GLY A 244 0.42 -17.88 -12.26
C GLY A 244 0.09 -17.76 -10.77
N HIS A 245 1.09 -17.55 -9.91
CA HIS A 245 0.85 -17.26 -8.49
C HIS A 245 0.31 -15.85 -8.24
N LEU A 246 0.65 -14.88 -9.09
CA LEU A 246 0.09 -13.52 -9.02
C LEU A 246 -1.35 -13.46 -9.56
N LYS A 247 -1.67 -14.35 -10.52
CA LYS A 247 -3.00 -14.48 -11.12
C LYS A 247 -4.04 -14.77 -10.04
N GLY A 248 -5.07 -13.93 -9.99
CA GLY A 248 -6.12 -14.06 -8.98
C GLY A 248 -5.67 -13.72 -7.55
N ARG A 249 -4.55 -13.02 -7.36
CA ARG A 249 -4.10 -12.52 -6.04
C ARG A 249 -3.85 -11.02 -6.00
N ILE A 250 -3.95 -10.34 -7.14
CA ILE A 250 -3.85 -8.88 -7.25
C ILE A 250 -5.25 -8.34 -7.53
N TYR A 251 -5.72 -7.43 -6.68
CA TYR A 251 -7.01 -6.74 -6.83
C TYR A 251 -6.93 -5.60 -7.84
N GLY A 252 -5.73 -5.05 -8.04
CA GLY A 252 -5.45 -3.99 -8.98
C GLY A 252 -4.37 -3.08 -8.41
N GLY A 253 -4.25 -1.90 -9.00
CA GLY A 253 -3.37 -0.88 -8.47
C GLY A 253 -3.47 0.42 -9.24
N PHE A 254 -2.61 1.34 -8.83
CA PHE A 254 -2.46 2.66 -9.42
C PHE A 254 -1.00 2.88 -9.80
N ALA A 255 -0.80 3.65 -10.87
CA ALA A 255 0.46 4.32 -11.12
C ALA A 255 0.25 5.82 -10.87
N PHE A 256 0.95 6.38 -9.89
CA PHE A 256 0.94 7.82 -9.60
C PHE A 256 2.28 8.43 -10.01
N SER A 257 2.29 9.64 -10.58
CA SER A 257 3.55 10.35 -10.77
C SER A 257 4.25 10.59 -9.44
N HIS A 258 5.57 10.76 -9.46
CA HIS A 258 6.29 11.40 -8.37
C HIS A 258 5.80 12.86 -8.17
N PHE A 259 5.98 13.43 -6.98
CA PHE A 259 5.42 14.75 -6.59
C PHE A 259 6.30 15.53 -5.59
#